data_AF-A0A254S8E0-F1
#
_entry.id   AF-A0A254S8E0-F1
#
_cell.length_a   1.000
_cell.length_b   1.000
_cell.length_c   1.000
_cell.angle_alpha   90.00
_cell.angle_beta   90.00
_cell.angle_gamma   90.00
#
_symmetry.space_group_name_H-M   'P 1'
#
loop_
_entity.id
_entity.type
_entity.pdbx_description
1 polymer ?
#
loop_
_entity_poly.entity_id
_entity_poly.type
_entity_poly.pdbx_seq_one_letter_code
_entity_poly.pdbx_strand_id
1 'polypeptide(L)'
;MSTSQNVIHDMNLNIEFENPAHPIVSESELYGFANGPFIECIDEILDGIHIEGDVELDSLSVDLKLDGEGDIFLRILGGLRDSLRSKLDTAVFKAKSDPVTSMLANVYRQYLPMEKSSNIERALDSFLEKWKAEHDCEMFNSLGFSEMVLRKIQAEFPHLDWQQIACVVYQKILQMKNSSKPQKSDHPAPLKNAEAVADSGLVLISPYLPPLFERTCCTEKGAFISEASQKKSLAVLKYAAFGNYKEPPGNAAVMNLLCGLPVTPVYYADELPGLSDSEKELVDSLLKAVIANWKAVGNMSPDGLRGSYFVRPGIIETTGAADVLSVEKKTYDILIDKLPWSYSMIKHPWMKKMLNVKWR
;
A
#
# COMPACT_ATOMS: atom_id res chain seq x y z
N MET A 1 9.03 -17.09 15.17
CA MET A 1 10.14 -16.84 16.11
C MET A 1 10.53 -15.38 16.02
N SER A 2 10.36 -14.71 17.15
CA SER A 2 10.77 -13.35 17.54
C SER A 2 10.44 -12.21 16.56
N THR A 3 9.21 -11.69 16.69
CA THR A 3 8.92 -10.27 16.45
C THR A 3 9.84 -9.45 17.34
N SER A 4 10.77 -8.71 16.74
CA SER A 4 11.59 -7.75 17.48
C SER A 4 10.66 -6.65 18.01
N GLN A 5 10.16 -6.82 19.23
CA GLN A 5 9.43 -5.80 19.95
C GLN A 5 10.44 -4.77 20.46
N ASN A 6 10.15 -3.49 20.25
CA ASN A 6 10.85 -2.42 20.95
C ASN A 6 10.12 -2.21 22.27
N VAL A 7 10.35 -3.09 23.25
CA VAL A 7 9.81 -2.92 24.60
C VAL A 7 10.75 -1.99 25.37
N ILE A 8 10.22 -0.87 25.85
CA ILE A 8 10.95 -0.04 26.81
C ILE A 8 10.63 -0.61 28.19
N HIS A 9 11.52 -1.45 28.71
CA HIS A 9 11.46 -1.91 30.09
C HIS A 9 11.99 -0.83 31.03
N ASP A 10 11.26 -0.53 32.11
CA ASP A 10 11.71 0.31 33.22
C ASP A 10 12.19 1.71 32.81
N MET A 11 11.34 2.46 32.09
CA MET A 11 11.62 3.85 31.78
C MET A 11 11.66 4.67 33.07
N ASN A 12 12.87 5.10 33.45
CA ASN A 12 13.10 6.00 34.58
C ASN A 12 13.23 7.44 34.06
N LEU A 13 12.29 8.29 34.45
CA LEU A 13 12.37 9.72 34.20
C LEU A 13 12.90 10.41 35.47
N ASN A 14 14.15 10.85 35.43
CA ASN A 14 14.79 11.59 36.51
C ASN A 14 14.63 13.09 36.23
N ILE A 15 13.93 13.81 37.11
CA ILE A 15 13.77 15.26 36.99
C ILE A 15 14.63 15.92 38.07
N GLU A 16 15.64 16.67 37.62
CA GLU A 16 16.50 17.46 38.49
C GLU A 16 16.08 18.94 38.44
N PHE A 17 15.96 19.56 39.61
CA PHE A 17 15.72 21.00 39.72
C PHE A 17 17.07 21.72 39.81
N GLU A 18 17.35 22.64 38.88
CA GLU A 18 18.65 23.33 38.78
C GLU A 18 19.00 24.22 39.99
N ASN A 19 18.07 24.49 40.92
CA ASN A 19 18.32 25.40 42.03
C ASN A 19 17.91 24.83 43.40
N PRO A 20 18.81 24.14 44.12
CA PRO A 20 18.54 23.52 45.42
C PRO A 20 18.42 24.53 46.58
N ALA A 21 18.56 25.84 46.34
CA ALA A 21 18.59 26.87 47.38
C ALA A 21 17.20 27.30 47.92
N HIS A 22 16.10 26.84 47.31
CA HIS A 22 14.75 27.03 47.83
C HIS A 22 14.00 25.70 47.97
N PRO A 23 14.27 24.91 49.02
CA PRO A 23 13.56 23.67 49.30
C PRO A 23 12.26 23.98 50.03
N ILE A 24 11.34 24.69 49.37
CA ILE A 24 9.92 24.61 49.69
C ILE A 24 9.19 24.71 48.35
N VAL A 25 9.21 23.63 47.56
CA VAL A 25 8.12 23.45 46.60
C VAL A 25 6.92 23.10 47.45
N SER A 26 6.02 24.05 47.69
CA SER A 26 4.76 23.75 48.36
C SER A 26 4.00 22.68 47.56
N GLU A 27 3.20 21.83 48.22
CA GLU A 27 2.40 20.80 47.52
C GLU A 27 1.59 21.40 46.36
N SER A 28 1.12 22.65 46.51
CA SER A 28 0.40 23.40 45.49
C SER A 28 1.26 23.77 44.28
N GLU A 29 2.52 24.13 44.48
CA GLU A 29 3.45 24.46 43.39
C GLU A 29 3.89 23.21 42.64
N LEU A 30 4.14 22.10 43.35
CA LEU A 30 4.46 20.81 42.73
C LEU A 30 3.28 20.30 41.89
N TYR A 31 2.07 20.36 42.46
CA TYR A 31 0.85 19.97 41.76
C TYR A 31 0.58 20.86 40.54
N GLY A 32 0.80 22.17 40.67
CA GLY A 32 0.65 23.14 39.57
C GLY A 32 1.67 22.92 38.45
N PHE A 33 2.93 22.63 38.78
CA PHE A 33 3.95 22.27 37.80
C PHE A 33 3.63 20.95 37.09
N ALA A 34 3.32 19.91 37.86
CA ALA A 34 3.07 18.56 37.36
C ALA A 34 1.84 18.50 36.43
N ASN A 35 0.77 19.25 36.74
CA ASN A 35 -0.45 19.26 35.92
C ASN A 35 -0.52 20.40 34.89
N GLY A 36 0.51 21.23 34.79
CA GLY A 36 0.59 22.34 33.84
C GLY A 36 1.81 22.21 32.92
N PRO A 37 2.86 23.01 33.14
CA PRO A 37 3.97 23.16 32.20
C PRO A 37 4.71 21.86 31.89
N PHE A 38 4.78 20.93 32.85
CA PHE A 38 5.44 19.65 32.62
C PHE A 38 4.65 18.77 31.64
N ILE A 39 3.34 18.65 31.85
CA ILE A 39 2.46 17.87 30.98
C ILE A 39 2.34 18.50 29.59
N GLU A 40 2.29 19.83 29.50
CA GLU A 40 2.30 20.56 28.22
C GLU A 40 3.59 20.29 27.43
N CYS A 41 4.75 20.34 28.10
CA CYS A 41 6.04 20.03 27.48
C CYS A 41 6.08 18.58 26.98
N ILE A 42 5.51 17.64 27.73
CA ILE A 42 5.40 16.25 27.31
C ILE A 42 4.48 16.10 26.11
N ASP A 43 3.34 16.79 26.06
CA ASP A 43 2.46 16.76 24.89
C ASP A 43 3.17 17.26 23.64
N GLU A 44 3.89 18.40 23.73
CA GLU A 44 4.67 18.93 22.61
C GLU A 44 5.75 17.96 22.12
N ILE A 45 6.43 17.29 23.06
CA ILE A 45 7.43 16.27 22.73
C ILE A 45 6.77 15.06 22.06
N LEU A 46 5.70 14.52 22.66
CA LEU A 46 5.00 13.33 22.17
C LEU A 46 4.36 13.55 20.79
N ASP A 47 3.82 14.74 20.52
CA ASP A 47 3.29 15.11 19.21
C ASP A 47 4.36 15.13 18.11
N GLY A 48 5.63 15.34 18.48
CA GLY A 48 6.78 15.35 17.56
C GLY A 48 7.45 13.98 17.34
N ILE A 49 7.12 12.95 18.13
CA ILE A 49 7.80 11.66 18.05
C ILE A 49 7.23 10.81 16.91
N HIS A 50 8.11 10.45 15.95
CA HIS A 50 7.82 9.42 14.97
C HIS A 50 8.19 8.04 15.54
N ILE A 51 7.18 7.26 15.93
CA ILE A 51 7.37 5.93 16.50
C ILE A 51 7.48 4.90 15.37
N GLU A 52 8.70 4.43 15.07
CA GLU A 52 8.92 3.30 14.16
C GLU A 52 8.78 1.96 14.90
N GLY A 53 7.73 1.20 14.59
CA GLY A 53 7.54 -0.18 15.05
C GLY A 53 6.61 -0.35 16.26
N ASP A 54 6.58 -1.56 16.81
CA ASP A 54 5.75 -1.89 17.97
C ASP A 54 6.45 -1.46 19.27
N VAL A 55 5.99 -0.33 19.83
CA VAL A 55 6.39 0.15 21.16
C VAL A 55 5.33 -0.23 22.20
N GLU A 56 5.79 -0.74 23.33
CA GLU A 56 5.00 -1.11 24.51
C GLU A 56 5.73 -0.57 25.75
N LEU A 57 4.99 0.12 26.63
CA LEU A 57 5.51 0.71 27.87
C LEU A 57 5.08 -0.14 29.07
N ASP A 58 5.95 -1.06 29.49
CA ASP A 58 5.68 -2.04 30.55
C ASP A 58 5.55 -1.36 31.93
N SER A 59 6.53 -0.52 32.27
CA SER A 59 6.65 0.19 33.55
C SER A 59 7.18 1.61 33.35
N LEU A 60 6.63 2.56 34.14
CA LEU A 60 7.08 3.95 34.19
C LEU A 60 7.34 4.33 35.65
N SER A 61 8.56 4.71 35.95
CA SER A 61 8.98 5.24 37.25
C SER A 61 9.40 6.70 37.09
N VAL A 62 8.82 7.55 37.91
CA VAL A 62 9.15 8.98 37.98
C VAL A 62 9.86 9.21 39.30
N ASP A 63 11.12 9.62 39.22
CA ASP A 63 11.92 10.01 40.38
C ASP A 63 12.12 11.53 40.35
N LEU A 64 11.38 12.20 41.23
CA LEU A 64 11.63 13.59 41.56
C LEU A 64 12.63 13.54 42.71
N LYS A 65 13.90 13.89 42.45
CA LYS A 65 14.98 13.92 43.46
C LYS A 65 14.74 15.02 44.51
N LEU A 66 13.65 14.88 45.25
CA LEU A 66 13.14 15.78 46.26
C LEU A 66 13.21 15.03 47.59
N ASP A 67 13.88 15.62 48.57
CA ASP A 67 13.86 15.11 49.95
C ASP A 67 12.49 15.41 50.56
N GLY A 68 11.54 14.49 50.39
CA GLY A 68 10.17 14.61 50.89
C GLY A 68 9.63 13.30 51.46
N GLU A 69 9.34 13.27 52.75
CA GLU A 69 8.66 12.14 53.41
C GLU A 69 7.15 12.40 53.48
N GLY A 70 6.32 11.57 52.85
CA GLY A 70 4.86 11.60 53.05
C GLY A 70 4.02 10.94 51.96
N ASP A 71 2.85 10.42 52.35
CA ASP A 71 1.85 9.78 51.48
C ASP A 71 1.34 10.70 50.34
N ILE A 72 1.35 12.02 50.54
CA ILE A 72 0.84 12.99 49.55
C ILE A 72 1.77 13.07 48.33
N PHE A 73 3.09 13.02 48.53
CA PHE A 73 4.06 12.96 47.44
C PHE A 73 3.88 11.68 46.62
N LEU A 74 3.65 10.54 47.27
CA LEU A 74 3.34 9.28 46.59
C LEU A 74 2.05 9.36 45.76
N ARG A 75 1.03 10.08 46.24
CA ARG A 75 -0.22 10.31 45.49
C ARG A 75 -0.02 11.21 44.26
N ILE A 76 0.78 12.27 44.38
CA ILE A 76 1.10 13.17 43.25
C ILE A 76 1.94 12.41 42.20
N LEU A 77 2.95 11.66 42.64
CA LEU A 77 3.77 10.81 41.77
C LEU A 77 2.95 9.72 41.08
N GLY A 78 2.01 9.10 41.80
CA GLY A 78 1.06 8.14 41.23
C GLY A 78 0.16 8.77 40.17
N GLY A 79 -0.47 9.91 40.47
CA GLY A 79 -1.32 10.63 39.51
C GLY A 79 -0.56 11.10 38.27
N LEU A 80 0.69 11.56 38.43
CA LEU A 80 1.54 11.95 37.31
C LEU A 80 1.89 10.76 36.42
N ARG A 81 2.21 9.60 37.04
CA ARG A 81 2.47 8.35 36.32
C ARG A 81 1.25 7.90 35.51
N ASP A 82 0.06 7.94 36.09
CA ASP A 82 -1.18 7.56 35.41
C ASP A 82 -1.51 8.50 34.23
N SER A 83 -1.33 9.82 34.44
CA SER A 83 -1.51 10.84 33.41
C SER A 83 -0.52 10.67 32.23
N LEU A 84 0.75 10.46 32.56
CA LEU A 84 1.81 10.16 31.58
C LEU A 84 1.52 8.90 30.79
N ARG A 85 1.16 7.80 31.47
CA ARG A 85 0.82 6.53 30.83
C ARG A 85 -0.32 6.73 29.84
N SER A 86 -1.41 7.38 30.24
CA SER A 86 -2.56 7.65 29.37
C SER A 86 -2.19 8.48 28.12
N LYS A 87 -1.30 9.47 28.27
CA LYS A 87 -0.80 10.30 27.15
C LYS A 87 0.10 9.51 26.20
N LEU A 88 1.02 8.71 26.75
CA LEU A 88 1.87 7.80 25.99
C LEU A 88 1.02 6.79 25.20
N ASP A 89 0.03 6.17 25.84
CA ASP A 89 -0.88 5.22 25.19
C ASP A 89 -1.64 5.89 24.03
N THR A 90 -2.08 7.14 24.23
CA THR A 90 -2.76 7.90 23.17
C THR A 90 -1.82 8.27 22.02
N ALA A 91 -0.59 8.68 22.30
CA ALA A 91 0.42 9.00 21.28
C ALA A 91 0.82 7.75 20.48
N VAL A 92 1.05 6.62 21.16
CA VAL A 92 1.34 5.32 20.54
C VAL A 92 0.17 4.86 19.68
N PHE A 93 -1.06 4.98 20.18
CA PHE A 93 -2.27 4.64 19.44
C PHE A 93 -2.35 5.44 18.14
N LYS A 94 -2.21 6.77 18.21
CA LYS A 94 -2.24 7.68 17.06
C LYS A 94 -1.14 7.35 16.03
N ALA A 95 0.10 7.19 16.50
CA ALA A 95 1.23 6.84 15.64
C ALA A 95 1.01 5.51 14.89
N LYS A 96 0.35 4.54 15.53
CA LYS A 96 0.03 3.25 14.90
C LYS A 96 -1.22 3.29 14.01
N SER A 97 -2.20 4.14 14.33
CA SER A 97 -3.45 4.24 13.56
C SER A 97 -3.33 5.10 12.31
N ASP A 98 -2.57 6.19 12.35
CA ASP A 98 -2.50 7.19 11.28
C ASP A 98 -2.05 6.63 9.92
N PRO A 99 -1.03 5.74 9.85
CA PRO A 99 -0.66 5.09 8.60
C PRO A 99 -1.79 4.21 8.03
N VAL A 100 -2.56 3.57 8.91
CA VAL A 100 -3.65 2.67 8.54
C VAL A 100 -4.87 3.45 8.06
N THR A 101 -5.26 4.52 8.76
CA THR A 101 -6.36 5.40 8.32
C THR A 101 -6.02 6.09 7.00
N SER A 102 -4.80 6.62 6.86
CA SER A 102 -4.31 7.21 5.62
C SER A 102 -4.32 6.21 4.46
N MET A 103 -3.96 4.95 4.73
CA MET A 103 -4.03 3.90 3.73
C MET A 103 -5.47 3.58 3.34
N LEU A 104 -6.37 3.40 4.30
CA LEU A 104 -7.78 3.10 4.04
C LEU A 104 -8.43 4.22 3.22
N ALA A 105 -8.20 5.48 3.60
CA ALA A 105 -8.62 6.67 2.86
C ALA A 105 -8.17 6.60 1.38
N ASN A 106 -6.88 6.35 1.15
CA ASN A 106 -6.34 6.23 -0.19
C ASN A 106 -6.93 5.06 -0.99
N VAL A 107 -7.20 3.92 -0.34
CA VAL A 107 -7.87 2.79 -0.98
C VAL A 107 -9.28 3.19 -1.40
N TYR A 108 -10.10 3.72 -0.50
CA TYR A 108 -11.48 4.07 -0.83
C TYR A 108 -11.60 5.17 -1.89
N ARG A 109 -10.64 6.11 -1.93
CA ARG A 109 -10.54 7.13 -2.98
C ARG A 109 -10.38 6.55 -4.39
N GLN A 110 -9.81 5.34 -4.51
CA GLN A 110 -9.67 4.65 -5.81
C GLN A 110 -10.97 3.99 -6.28
N TYR A 111 -11.85 3.63 -5.35
CA TYR A 111 -13.06 2.86 -5.63
C TYR A 111 -14.36 3.66 -5.54
N LEU A 112 -14.32 4.89 -4.99
CA LEU A 112 -15.50 5.72 -4.75
C LEU A 112 -15.37 7.13 -5.37
N PRO A 113 -16.50 7.75 -5.77
CA PRO A 113 -16.55 9.15 -6.17
C PRO A 113 -16.03 10.08 -5.07
N MET A 114 -15.42 11.20 -5.47
CA MET A 114 -14.71 12.13 -4.57
C MET A 114 -15.55 12.59 -3.36
N GLU A 115 -16.83 12.88 -3.56
CA GLU A 115 -17.75 13.31 -2.50
C GLU A 115 -17.97 12.22 -1.44
N LYS A 116 -18.12 10.96 -1.87
CA LYS A 116 -18.31 9.80 -0.98
C LYS A 116 -17.01 9.39 -0.27
N SER A 117 -15.88 9.44 -0.98
CA SER A 117 -14.56 9.22 -0.39
C SER A 117 -14.26 10.22 0.73
N SER A 118 -14.60 11.50 0.52
CA SER A 118 -14.39 12.54 1.54
C SER A 118 -15.27 12.33 2.78
N ASN A 119 -16.48 11.79 2.61
CA ASN A 119 -17.34 11.42 3.75
C ASN A 119 -16.75 10.24 4.53
N ILE A 120 -16.19 9.23 3.86
CA ILE A 120 -15.50 8.11 4.51
C ILE A 120 -14.25 8.57 5.24
N GLU A 121 -13.44 9.43 4.61
CA GLU A 121 -12.25 10.02 5.24
C GLU A 121 -12.61 10.72 6.55
N ARG A 122 -13.68 11.53 6.57
CA ARG A 122 -14.17 12.17 7.80
C ARG A 122 -14.78 11.18 8.81
N ALA A 123 -15.28 10.04 8.35
CA ALA A 123 -15.85 9.01 9.21
C ALA A 123 -14.79 8.11 9.86
N LEU A 124 -13.57 8.01 9.30
CA LEU A 124 -12.49 7.19 9.83
C LEU A 124 -12.11 7.61 11.25
N ASP A 125 -12.04 8.90 11.54
CA ASP A 125 -11.75 9.40 12.90
C ASP A 125 -12.83 8.94 13.90
N SER A 126 -14.11 9.03 13.51
CA SER A 126 -15.22 8.53 14.34
C SER A 126 -15.16 7.00 14.54
N PHE A 127 -14.68 6.25 13.55
CA PHE A 127 -14.47 4.82 13.69
C PHE A 127 -13.28 4.50 14.60
N LEU A 128 -12.24 5.33 14.56
CA LEU A 128 -11.07 5.21 15.42
C LEU A 128 -11.44 5.38 16.90
N GLU A 129 -12.22 6.40 17.21
CA GLU A 129 -12.73 6.67 18.57
C GLU A 129 -13.60 5.51 19.09
N LYS A 130 -14.47 4.96 18.24
CA LYS A 130 -15.29 3.78 18.59
C LYS A 130 -14.42 2.55 18.83
N TRP A 131 -13.41 2.33 17.98
CA TRP A 131 -12.48 1.22 18.15
C TRP A 131 -11.72 1.31 19.47
N LYS A 132 -11.20 2.50 19.80
CA LYS A 132 -10.50 2.77 21.06
C LYS A 132 -11.39 2.49 22.27
N ALA A 133 -12.64 2.97 22.26
CA ALA A 133 -13.59 2.74 23.34
C ALA A 133 -13.96 1.25 23.53
N GLU A 134 -14.03 0.47 22.45
CA GLU A 134 -14.31 -0.97 22.50
C GLU A 134 -13.08 -1.81 22.92
N HIS A 135 -11.87 -1.25 22.82
CA HIS A 135 -10.59 -1.94 23.01
C HIS A 135 -9.64 -1.14 23.92
N ASP A 136 -10.17 -0.55 24.99
CA ASP A 136 -9.50 0.45 25.86
C ASP A 136 -8.19 -0.03 26.52
N CYS A 137 -7.90 -1.33 26.46
CA CYS A 137 -6.68 -1.96 26.98
C CYS A 137 -5.97 -2.88 25.97
N GLU A 138 -6.37 -2.88 24.69
CA GLU A 138 -5.75 -3.73 23.67
C GLU A 138 -4.89 -2.91 22.71
N MET A 139 -3.78 -3.51 22.30
CA MET A 139 -2.90 -2.92 21.29
C MET A 139 -3.66 -2.69 19.99
N PHE A 140 -3.41 -1.54 19.35
CA PHE A 140 -4.06 -1.22 18.09
C PHE A 140 -3.79 -2.31 17.03
N ASN A 141 -4.84 -3.04 16.67
CA ASN A 141 -4.78 -4.09 15.69
C ASN A 141 -5.18 -3.54 14.32
N SER A 142 -4.19 -3.25 13.48
CA SER A 142 -4.41 -2.72 12.13
C SER A 142 -5.35 -3.58 11.28
N LEU A 143 -5.30 -4.91 11.43
CA LEU A 143 -6.15 -5.84 10.68
C LEU A 143 -7.59 -5.81 11.20
N GLY A 144 -7.76 -5.89 12.52
CA GLY A 144 -9.07 -5.83 13.17
C GLY A 144 -9.79 -4.51 12.89
N PHE A 145 -9.09 -3.39 13.03
CA PHE A 145 -9.63 -2.08 12.70
C PHE A 145 -10.06 -2.00 11.24
N SER A 146 -9.21 -2.45 10.31
CA SER A 146 -9.52 -2.45 8.89
C SER A 146 -10.70 -3.34 8.53
N GLU A 147 -10.84 -4.49 9.19
CA GLU A 147 -12.01 -5.37 9.03
C GLU A 147 -13.31 -4.70 9.50
N MET A 148 -13.28 -4.03 10.67
CA MET A 148 -14.44 -3.26 11.16
C MET A 148 -14.85 -2.19 10.14
N VAL A 149 -13.88 -1.43 9.63
CA VAL A 149 -14.13 -0.38 8.63
C VAL A 149 -14.72 -0.99 7.35
N LEU A 150 -14.15 -2.08 6.84
CA LEU A 150 -14.66 -2.80 5.67
C LEU A 150 -16.12 -3.23 5.86
N ARG A 151 -16.47 -3.81 7.01
CA ARG A 151 -17.85 -4.24 7.30
C ARG A 151 -18.85 -3.07 7.34
N LYS A 152 -18.44 -1.94 7.93
CA LYS A 152 -19.29 -0.74 8.02
C LYS A 152 -19.54 -0.14 6.64
N ILE A 153 -18.50 -0.02 5.82
CA ILE A 153 -18.62 0.55 4.48
C ILE A 153 -19.32 -0.44 3.54
N GLN A 154 -19.17 -1.75 3.75
CA GLN A 154 -19.92 -2.80 3.04
C GLN A 154 -21.43 -2.65 3.20
N ALA A 155 -21.90 -2.34 4.40
CA ALA A 155 -23.31 -2.10 4.65
C ALA A 155 -23.85 -0.89 3.86
N GLU A 156 -23.01 0.12 3.62
CA GLU A 156 -23.37 1.36 2.92
C GLU A 156 -23.29 1.25 1.38
N PHE A 157 -22.35 0.45 0.84
CA PHE A 157 -22.13 0.30 -0.60
C PHE A 157 -22.12 -1.18 -1.07
N PRO A 158 -23.23 -1.92 -0.96
CA PRO A 158 -23.26 -3.37 -1.22
C PRO A 158 -22.91 -3.79 -2.67
N HIS A 159 -22.89 -2.84 -3.61
CA HIS A 159 -22.59 -3.04 -5.03
C HIS A 159 -21.08 -3.02 -5.36
N LEU A 160 -20.21 -2.66 -4.42
CA LEU A 160 -18.77 -2.69 -4.62
C LEU A 160 -18.20 -4.12 -4.53
N ASP A 161 -17.06 -4.34 -5.19
CA ASP A 161 -16.32 -5.59 -5.07
C ASP A 161 -15.54 -5.63 -3.75
N TRP A 162 -16.24 -6.02 -2.69
CA TRP A 162 -15.70 -6.12 -1.34
C TRP A 162 -14.55 -7.12 -1.22
N GLN A 163 -14.54 -8.16 -2.06
CA GLN A 163 -13.46 -9.14 -2.06
C GLN A 163 -12.17 -8.50 -2.56
N GLN A 164 -12.25 -7.71 -3.64
CA GLN A 164 -11.10 -6.97 -4.16
C GLN A 164 -10.62 -5.89 -3.18
N ILE A 165 -11.52 -5.10 -2.61
CA ILE A 165 -11.16 -4.04 -1.65
C ILE A 165 -10.52 -4.66 -0.41
N ALA A 166 -11.09 -5.73 0.15
CA ALA A 166 -10.52 -6.43 1.29
C ALA A 166 -9.13 -7.01 0.98
N CYS A 167 -8.92 -7.57 -0.22
CA CYS A 167 -7.61 -8.06 -0.64
C CYS A 167 -6.57 -6.94 -0.73
N VAL A 168 -6.92 -5.79 -1.29
CA VAL A 168 -6.02 -4.63 -1.41
C VAL A 168 -5.66 -4.08 -0.03
N VAL A 169 -6.65 -3.91 0.85
CA VAL A 169 -6.44 -3.47 2.24
C VAL A 169 -5.52 -4.44 2.97
N TYR A 170 -5.80 -5.74 2.89
CA TYR A 170 -4.98 -6.78 3.52
C TYR A 170 -3.53 -6.77 3.03
N GLN A 171 -3.31 -6.64 1.71
CA GLN A 171 -1.96 -6.57 1.14
C GLN A 171 -1.19 -5.35 1.60
N LYS A 172 -1.83 -4.18 1.65
CA LYS A 172 -1.19 -2.95 2.13
C LYS A 172 -0.83 -3.05 3.61
N ILE A 173 -1.67 -3.67 4.43
CA ILE A 173 -1.35 -3.94 5.85
C ILE A 173 -0.14 -4.87 5.97
N LEU A 174 -0.07 -5.94 5.14
CA LEU A 174 1.08 -6.83 5.13
C LEU A 174 2.37 -6.13 4.70
N GLN A 175 2.29 -5.23 3.70
CA GLN A 175 3.43 -4.42 3.26
C GLN A 175 3.92 -3.51 4.39
N MET A 176 3.02 -2.82 5.10
CA MET A 176 3.38 -1.99 6.25
C MET A 176 4.09 -2.78 7.35
N LYS A 177 3.61 -4.00 7.66
CA LYS A 177 4.25 -4.89 8.66
C LYS A 177 5.64 -5.39 8.23
N ASN A 178 5.87 -5.50 6.93
CA ASN A 178 7.14 -5.99 6.38
C ASN A 178 8.20 -4.88 6.22
N SER A 179 7.78 -3.60 6.17
CA SER A 179 8.68 -2.45 6.13
C SER A 179 9.50 -2.25 7.43
N SER A 180 9.10 -2.88 8.55
CA SER A 180 9.78 -2.79 9.85
C SER A 180 10.90 -3.82 10.08
N LYS A 181 11.21 -4.67 9.09
CA LYS A 181 12.42 -5.51 9.12
C LYS A 181 13.45 -4.93 8.16
N PRO A 182 14.74 -4.84 8.52
CA PRO A 182 15.79 -4.57 7.54
C PRO A 182 15.77 -5.74 6.55
N GLN A 183 15.17 -5.53 5.39
CA GLN A 183 15.37 -6.44 4.28
C GLN A 183 16.87 -6.37 3.95
N LYS A 184 17.58 -7.47 4.22
CA LYS A 184 18.69 -7.84 3.34
C LYS A 184 18.08 -7.98 1.95
N SER A 185 18.14 -6.90 1.19
CA SER A 185 17.99 -6.95 -0.24
C SER A 185 19.15 -7.81 -0.76
N ASP A 186 18.87 -9.06 -1.07
CA ASP A 186 19.70 -9.83 -2.03
C ASP A 186 19.51 -9.30 -3.47
N HIS A 187 19.19 -8.00 -3.62
CA HIS A 187 19.23 -7.32 -4.90
C HIS A 187 20.65 -6.77 -5.10
N PRO A 188 21.39 -7.27 -6.10
CA PRO A 188 22.64 -6.64 -6.47
C PRO A 188 22.37 -5.18 -6.84
N ALA A 189 23.36 -4.31 -6.61
CA ALA A 189 23.31 -2.87 -6.87
C ALA A 189 22.62 -2.51 -8.19
N PRO A 190 21.95 -1.33 -8.30
CA PRO A 190 21.17 -0.97 -9.48
C PRO A 190 22.04 -1.10 -10.75
N LEU A 191 21.70 -2.08 -11.57
CA LEU A 191 22.30 -2.26 -12.88
C LEU A 191 21.86 -1.06 -13.74
N LYS A 192 22.82 -0.43 -14.44
CA LYS A 192 22.64 0.81 -15.23
C LYS A 192 21.53 0.79 -16.31
N ASN A 193 20.80 -0.32 -16.49
CA ASN A 193 19.76 -0.52 -17.51
C ASN A 193 18.49 -1.21 -16.95
N ALA A 194 18.16 -0.99 -15.67
CA ALA A 194 16.98 -1.53 -15.01
C ALA A 194 15.91 -0.43 -14.82
N GLU A 195 14.68 -0.69 -15.28
CA GLU A 195 13.56 0.23 -15.16
C GLU A 195 12.42 -0.42 -14.38
N ALA A 196 11.90 0.29 -13.36
CA ALA A 196 10.73 -0.14 -12.62
C ALA A 196 9.46 0.08 -13.45
N VAL A 197 8.56 -0.90 -13.42
CA VAL A 197 7.30 -0.92 -14.18
C VAL A 197 6.13 -1.39 -13.33
N ALA A 198 4.92 -1.00 -13.72
CA ALA A 198 3.70 -1.32 -12.96
C ALA A 198 2.70 -2.21 -13.73
N ASP A 199 2.95 -2.48 -15.01
CA ASP A 199 2.07 -3.21 -15.94
C ASP A 199 2.63 -4.58 -16.32
N SER A 200 3.50 -5.15 -15.48
CA SER A 200 4.25 -6.38 -15.75
C SER A 200 3.38 -7.57 -16.12
N GLY A 201 2.14 -7.56 -15.65
CA GLY A 201 1.21 -8.63 -15.81
C GLY A 201 0.55 -8.74 -17.17
N LEU A 202 0.62 -7.70 -18.00
CA LEU A 202 0.08 -7.74 -19.37
C LEU A 202 0.73 -8.82 -20.24
N VAL A 203 1.91 -9.30 -19.87
CA VAL A 203 2.56 -10.45 -20.50
C VAL A 203 1.68 -11.71 -20.51
N LEU A 204 0.75 -11.85 -19.55
CA LEU A 204 -0.14 -13.01 -19.47
C LEU A 204 -1.13 -13.10 -20.63
N ILE A 205 -1.47 -11.98 -21.26
CA ILE A 205 -2.34 -11.95 -22.45
C ILE A 205 -1.56 -11.94 -23.77
N SER A 206 -0.23 -12.07 -23.73
CA SER A 206 0.63 -12.06 -24.93
C SER A 206 0.12 -12.98 -26.06
N PRO A 207 -0.31 -14.24 -25.82
CA PRO A 207 -0.80 -15.11 -26.89
C PRO A 207 -2.04 -14.58 -27.62
N TYR A 208 -2.79 -13.69 -26.99
CA TYR A 208 -4.01 -13.11 -27.52
C TYR A 208 -3.75 -11.79 -28.28
N LEU A 209 -2.54 -11.21 -28.20
CA LEU A 209 -2.23 -9.92 -28.82
C LEU A 209 -2.22 -9.96 -30.35
N PRO A 210 -1.61 -10.97 -31.03
CA PRO A 210 -1.69 -11.06 -32.49
C PRO A 210 -3.12 -11.06 -33.06
N PRO A 211 -4.04 -11.95 -32.61
CA PRO A 211 -5.40 -11.91 -33.13
C PRO A 211 -6.16 -10.66 -32.69
N LEU A 212 -5.85 -10.06 -31.53
CA LEU A 212 -6.45 -8.80 -31.10
C LEU A 212 -6.07 -7.65 -32.05
N PHE A 213 -4.78 -7.49 -32.34
CA PHE A 213 -4.29 -6.42 -33.19
C PHE A 213 -4.67 -6.59 -34.66
N GLU A 214 -4.84 -7.83 -35.13
CA GLU A 214 -5.39 -8.09 -36.46
C GLU A 214 -6.87 -7.68 -36.54
N ARG A 215 -7.68 -8.00 -35.51
CA ARG A 215 -9.10 -7.65 -35.45
C ARG A 215 -9.37 -6.16 -35.25
N THR A 216 -8.45 -5.42 -34.63
CA THR A 216 -8.50 -3.94 -34.57
C THR A 216 -7.90 -3.26 -35.79
N CYS A 217 -7.58 -4.05 -36.83
CA CYS A 217 -6.94 -3.61 -38.07
C CYS A 217 -5.60 -2.89 -37.86
N CYS A 218 -4.88 -3.20 -36.78
CA CYS A 218 -3.60 -2.57 -36.47
C CYS A 218 -2.42 -3.31 -37.11
N THR A 219 -2.54 -4.62 -37.29
CA THR A 219 -1.51 -5.47 -37.90
C THR A 219 -2.04 -6.23 -39.10
N GLU A 220 -1.21 -6.38 -40.13
CA GLU A 220 -1.46 -7.23 -41.30
C GLU A 220 -0.20 -8.06 -41.59
N LYS A 221 -0.35 -9.36 -41.88
CA LYS A 221 0.76 -10.29 -42.20
C LYS A 221 1.91 -10.26 -41.17
N GLY A 222 1.57 -10.09 -39.89
CA GLY A 222 2.54 -10.08 -38.78
C GLY A 222 3.29 -8.75 -38.58
N ALA A 223 2.91 -7.67 -39.25
CA ALA A 223 3.53 -6.35 -39.04
C ALA A 223 2.48 -5.28 -38.77
N PHE A 224 2.85 -4.23 -38.03
CA PHE A 224 1.99 -3.04 -37.92
C PHE A 224 1.89 -2.35 -39.28
N ILE A 225 0.67 -1.96 -39.67
CA ILE A 225 0.43 -1.31 -40.97
C ILE A 225 0.94 0.14 -40.99
N SER A 226 1.09 0.77 -39.82
CA SER A 226 1.59 2.14 -39.65
C SER A 226 2.00 2.42 -38.20
N GLU A 227 2.78 3.49 -37.98
CA GLU A 227 3.10 3.97 -36.62
C GLU A 227 1.84 4.35 -35.84
N ALA A 228 0.84 4.93 -36.51
CA ALA A 228 -0.46 5.25 -35.91
C ALA A 228 -1.17 3.98 -35.40
N SER A 229 -1.07 2.88 -36.14
CA SER A 229 -1.63 1.58 -35.75
C SER A 229 -0.87 0.94 -34.59
N GLN A 230 0.44 1.15 -34.51
CA GLN A 230 1.25 0.74 -33.37
C GLN A 230 0.86 1.51 -32.10
N LYS A 231 0.67 2.84 -32.19
CA LYS A 231 0.15 3.66 -31.07
C LYS A 231 -1.28 3.31 -30.69
N LYS A 232 -2.15 2.99 -31.66
CA LYS A 232 -3.50 2.49 -31.39
C LYS A 232 -3.47 1.15 -30.66
N SER A 233 -2.55 0.26 -31.00
CA SER A 233 -2.36 -1.01 -30.29
C SER A 233 -1.92 -0.80 -28.84
N LEU A 234 -1.11 0.24 -28.59
CA LEU A 234 -0.77 0.66 -27.24
C LEU A 234 -2.01 1.18 -26.47
N ALA A 235 -2.87 1.98 -27.11
CA ALA A 235 -4.15 2.40 -26.53
C ALA A 235 -5.06 1.20 -26.18
N VAL A 236 -5.11 0.21 -27.07
CA VAL A 236 -5.83 -1.06 -26.84
C VAL A 236 -5.29 -1.79 -25.61
N LEU A 237 -3.95 -1.89 -25.45
CA LEU A 237 -3.34 -2.51 -24.27
C LEU A 237 -3.61 -1.71 -22.99
N LYS A 238 -3.58 -0.38 -23.04
CA LYS A 238 -3.94 0.47 -21.89
C LYS A 238 -5.38 0.21 -21.46
N TYR A 239 -6.31 0.13 -22.40
CA TYR A 239 -7.69 -0.23 -22.09
C TYR A 239 -7.83 -1.66 -21.55
N ALA A 240 -7.02 -2.61 -22.04
CA ALA A 240 -6.97 -3.95 -21.48
C ALA A 240 -6.50 -3.93 -20.00
N ALA A 241 -5.49 -3.13 -19.68
CA ALA A 241 -4.91 -3.04 -18.33
C ALA A 241 -5.78 -2.25 -17.34
N PHE A 242 -6.31 -1.10 -17.78
CA PHE A 242 -6.95 -0.13 -16.89
C PHE A 242 -8.45 0.06 -17.15
N GLY A 243 -9.02 -0.51 -18.22
CA GLY A 243 -10.42 -0.29 -18.58
C GLY A 243 -10.73 1.21 -18.73
N ASN A 244 -11.82 1.65 -18.07
CA ASN A 244 -12.19 3.07 -18.01
C ASN A 244 -11.55 3.81 -16.80
N TYR A 245 -10.72 3.14 -16.01
CA TYR A 245 -10.06 3.75 -14.87
C TYR A 245 -8.90 4.63 -15.33
N LYS A 246 -8.63 5.68 -14.55
CA LYS A 246 -7.47 6.53 -14.80
C LYS A 246 -6.19 5.74 -14.53
N GLU A 247 -5.25 5.81 -15.48
CA GLU A 247 -3.94 5.20 -15.35
C GLU A 247 -3.23 5.71 -14.07
N PRO A 248 -2.72 4.81 -13.22
CA PRO A 248 -1.97 5.22 -12.04
C PRO A 248 -0.66 5.92 -12.46
N PRO A 249 -0.18 6.92 -11.71
CA PRO A 249 1.11 7.54 -11.98
C PRO A 249 2.22 6.49 -11.82
N GLY A 250 2.81 6.07 -12.94
CA GLY A 250 3.83 5.04 -12.99
C GLY A 250 4.22 4.66 -14.43
N ASN A 251 5.33 3.92 -14.57
CA ASN A 251 5.85 3.50 -15.87
C ASN A 251 5.05 2.31 -16.41
N ALA A 252 4.19 2.59 -17.39
CA ALA A 252 3.47 1.62 -18.21
C ALA A 252 4.34 1.14 -19.39
N ALA A 253 5.45 0.47 -19.07
CA ALA A 253 6.53 0.26 -20.03
C ALA A 253 6.55 -1.15 -20.63
N VAL A 254 5.87 -2.13 -20.03
CA VAL A 254 5.76 -3.48 -20.60
C VAL A 254 4.86 -3.48 -21.83
N MET A 255 3.75 -2.75 -21.80
CA MET A 255 2.88 -2.57 -22.96
C MET A 255 3.62 -1.96 -24.17
N ASN A 256 4.59 -1.06 -23.94
CA ASN A 256 5.44 -0.53 -25.01
C ASN A 256 6.24 -1.66 -25.67
N LEU A 257 6.91 -2.50 -24.87
CA LEU A 257 7.66 -3.64 -25.39
C LEU A 257 6.78 -4.63 -26.16
N LEU A 258 5.58 -4.92 -25.67
CA LEU A 258 4.61 -5.79 -26.34
C LEU A 258 4.16 -5.22 -27.69
N CYS A 259 4.10 -3.89 -27.82
CA CYS A 259 3.88 -3.18 -29.08
C CYS A 259 5.15 -2.99 -29.93
N GLY A 260 6.32 -3.49 -29.51
CA GLY A 260 7.59 -3.32 -30.23
C GLY A 260 8.18 -1.90 -30.15
N LEU A 261 7.73 -1.10 -29.19
CA LEU A 261 8.24 0.23 -28.87
C LEU A 261 9.39 0.15 -27.83
N PRO A 262 10.26 1.16 -27.74
CA PRO A 262 11.22 1.25 -26.64
C PRO A 262 10.50 1.41 -25.29
N VAL A 263 11.15 0.97 -24.20
CA VAL A 263 10.61 1.09 -22.83
C VAL A 263 10.30 2.55 -22.48
N THR A 264 11.19 3.46 -22.91
CA THR A 264 11.04 4.92 -22.77
C THR A 264 11.00 5.62 -24.13
N PRO A 265 10.24 6.73 -24.26
CA PRO A 265 9.37 7.35 -23.26
C PRO A 265 8.06 6.56 -23.03
N VAL A 266 7.41 6.81 -21.89
CA VAL A 266 6.04 6.33 -21.62
C VAL A 266 5.07 7.24 -22.38
N TYR A 267 4.15 6.66 -23.14
CA TYR A 267 3.10 7.41 -23.83
C TYR A 267 1.89 7.55 -22.92
N TYR A 268 1.44 8.78 -22.68
CA TYR A 268 0.24 9.02 -21.86
C TYR A 268 -1.05 8.83 -22.68
N ALA A 269 -2.17 8.58 -22.00
CA ALA A 269 -3.44 8.27 -22.67
C ALA A 269 -3.95 9.39 -23.59
N ASP A 270 -3.63 10.65 -23.28
CA ASP A 270 -3.94 11.85 -24.07
C ASP A 270 -3.07 12.00 -25.32
N GLU A 271 -1.94 11.30 -25.39
CA GLU A 271 -1.05 11.28 -26.56
C GLU A 271 -1.43 10.17 -27.56
N LEU A 272 -2.38 9.31 -27.20
CA LEU A 272 -2.75 8.13 -27.97
C LEU A 272 -4.11 8.28 -28.67
N PRO A 273 -4.33 7.58 -29.80
CA PRO A 273 -5.63 7.59 -30.46
C PRO A 273 -6.73 7.07 -29.54
N GLY A 274 -7.89 7.74 -29.57
CA GLY A 274 -9.08 7.25 -28.88
C GLY A 274 -9.57 5.91 -29.47
N LEU A 275 -10.12 5.06 -28.61
CA LEU A 275 -10.73 3.79 -29.01
C LEU A 275 -12.23 3.96 -29.25
N SER A 276 -12.74 3.33 -30.30
CA SER A 276 -14.19 3.21 -30.52
C SER A 276 -14.82 2.26 -29.50
N ASP A 277 -16.15 2.35 -29.33
CA ASP A 277 -16.87 1.42 -28.45
C ASP A 277 -16.77 -0.03 -28.95
N SER A 278 -16.78 -0.25 -30.27
CA SER A 278 -16.56 -1.58 -30.85
C SER A 278 -15.18 -2.16 -30.55
N GLU A 279 -14.15 -1.33 -30.44
CA GLU A 279 -12.79 -1.77 -30.07
C GLU A 279 -12.70 -2.11 -28.59
N LYS A 280 -13.36 -1.33 -27.73
CA LYS A 280 -13.46 -1.61 -26.30
C LYS A 280 -14.22 -2.92 -26.04
N GLU A 281 -15.34 -3.13 -26.73
CA GLU A 281 -16.10 -4.38 -26.66
C GLU A 281 -15.27 -5.59 -27.10
N LEU A 282 -14.43 -5.43 -28.13
CA LEU A 282 -13.50 -6.46 -28.57
C LEU A 282 -12.49 -6.83 -27.47
N VAL A 283 -11.93 -5.83 -26.79
CA VAL A 283 -11.00 -6.04 -25.66
C VAL A 283 -11.71 -6.74 -24.50
N ASP A 284 -12.89 -6.27 -24.10
CA ASP A 284 -13.64 -6.88 -23.00
C ASP A 284 -14.05 -8.33 -23.31
N SER A 285 -14.40 -8.62 -24.57
CA SER A 285 -14.66 -9.97 -25.06
C SER A 285 -13.41 -10.86 -24.96
N LEU A 286 -12.23 -10.31 -25.30
CA LEU A 286 -10.95 -11.01 -25.15
C LEU A 286 -10.63 -11.29 -23.67
N LEU A 287 -10.85 -10.34 -22.75
CA LEU A 287 -10.61 -10.57 -21.33
C LEU A 287 -11.53 -11.67 -20.78
N LYS A 288 -12.80 -11.69 -21.19
CA LYS A 288 -13.73 -12.79 -20.86
C LYS A 288 -13.21 -14.14 -21.39
N ALA A 289 -12.66 -14.17 -22.61
CA ALA A 289 -12.07 -15.39 -23.16
C ALA A 289 -10.82 -15.85 -22.40
N VAL A 290 -9.95 -14.91 -21.98
CA VAL A 290 -8.77 -15.20 -21.13
C VAL A 290 -9.22 -15.85 -19.82
N ILE A 291 -10.22 -15.30 -19.15
CA ILE A 291 -10.78 -15.84 -17.90
C ILE A 291 -11.37 -17.24 -18.14
N ALA A 292 -12.19 -17.40 -19.19
CA ALA A 292 -12.81 -18.67 -19.52
C ALA A 292 -11.78 -19.78 -19.81
N ASN A 293 -10.66 -19.42 -20.46
CA ASN A 293 -9.59 -20.36 -20.75
C ASN A 293 -8.72 -20.64 -19.51
N TRP A 294 -8.54 -19.67 -18.62
CA TRP A 294 -7.81 -19.82 -17.37
C TRP A 294 -8.72 -20.33 -16.24
N LYS A 295 -9.20 -21.57 -16.35
CA LYS A 295 -10.19 -22.16 -15.43
C LYS A 295 -9.84 -22.04 -13.93
N ALA A 296 -8.55 -21.96 -13.58
CA ALA A 296 -8.09 -21.84 -12.21
C ALA A 296 -8.44 -20.51 -11.52
N VAL A 297 -8.72 -19.43 -12.27
CA VAL A 297 -9.19 -18.16 -11.69
C VAL A 297 -10.71 -18.14 -11.44
N GLY A 298 -11.44 -19.20 -11.79
CA GLY A 298 -12.86 -19.35 -11.52
C GLY A 298 -13.71 -18.28 -12.19
N ASN A 299 -14.64 -17.68 -11.43
CA ASN A 299 -15.58 -16.65 -11.91
C ASN A 299 -15.02 -15.22 -11.81
N MET A 300 -13.72 -15.05 -11.99
CA MET A 300 -13.07 -13.73 -11.94
C MET A 300 -13.70 -12.77 -12.97
N SER A 301 -13.93 -11.53 -12.59
CA SER A 301 -14.37 -10.49 -13.53
C SER A 301 -13.19 -9.94 -14.34
N PRO A 302 -13.42 -9.30 -15.52
CA PRO A 302 -12.36 -8.59 -16.23
C PRO A 302 -11.62 -7.56 -15.36
N ASP A 303 -12.32 -6.86 -14.48
CA ASP A 303 -11.70 -5.90 -13.54
C ASP A 303 -10.88 -6.61 -12.45
N GLY A 304 -11.34 -7.76 -11.96
CA GLY A 304 -10.57 -8.60 -11.05
C GLY A 304 -9.27 -9.09 -11.69
N LEU A 305 -9.31 -9.46 -12.97
CA LEU A 305 -8.13 -9.85 -13.76
C LEU A 305 -7.14 -8.68 -13.89
N ARG A 306 -7.64 -7.48 -14.23
CA ARG A 306 -6.84 -6.25 -14.33
C ARG A 306 -6.07 -5.96 -13.04
N GLY A 307 -6.77 -5.89 -11.91
CA GLY A 307 -6.19 -5.52 -10.62
C GLY A 307 -5.31 -6.62 -10.00
N SER A 308 -5.64 -7.89 -10.21
CA SER A 308 -4.91 -9.00 -9.60
C SER A 308 -3.67 -9.39 -10.40
N TYR A 309 -3.77 -9.34 -11.73
CA TYR A 309 -2.78 -9.98 -12.59
C TYR A 309 -2.14 -9.07 -13.61
N PHE A 310 -2.75 -7.95 -14.05
CA PHE A 310 -2.13 -7.08 -15.06
C PHE A 310 -1.32 -5.94 -14.44
N VAL A 311 -1.89 -5.25 -13.46
CA VAL A 311 -1.22 -4.14 -12.76
C VAL A 311 -0.30 -4.72 -11.67
N ARG A 312 0.89 -5.14 -12.10
CA ARG A 312 1.89 -5.80 -11.27
C ARG A 312 3.23 -5.07 -11.31
N PRO A 313 3.80 -4.73 -10.13
CA PRO A 313 5.16 -4.22 -10.07
C PRO A 313 6.16 -5.21 -10.65
N GLY A 314 7.17 -4.67 -11.31
CA GLY A 314 8.28 -5.45 -11.83
C GLY A 314 9.45 -4.57 -12.23
N ILE A 315 10.50 -5.22 -12.70
CA ILE A 315 11.74 -4.59 -13.16
C ILE A 315 12.05 -5.14 -14.54
N ILE A 316 12.21 -4.25 -15.52
CA ILE A 316 12.69 -4.57 -16.86
C ILE A 316 14.19 -4.29 -16.91
N GLU A 317 14.97 -5.27 -17.34
CA GLU A 317 16.38 -5.12 -17.67
C GLU A 317 16.57 -5.23 -19.18
N THR A 318 17.05 -4.16 -19.81
CA THR A 318 17.23 -4.09 -21.28
C THR A 318 18.65 -4.44 -21.73
N THR A 319 19.25 -5.48 -21.14
CA THR A 319 20.66 -5.83 -21.37
C THR A 319 20.85 -6.85 -22.51
N GLY A 320 21.77 -6.57 -23.42
CA GLY A 320 22.16 -7.52 -24.47
C GLY A 320 21.06 -7.81 -25.51
N ALA A 321 20.89 -9.09 -25.86
CA ALA A 321 20.09 -9.56 -26.99
C ALA A 321 18.58 -9.78 -26.68
N ALA A 322 18.22 -9.91 -25.41
CA ALA A 322 16.84 -10.11 -24.95
C ALA A 322 16.56 -9.23 -23.73
N ASP A 323 15.35 -8.70 -23.64
CA ASP A 323 14.92 -7.94 -22.47
C ASP A 323 14.40 -8.93 -21.41
N VAL A 324 14.66 -8.66 -20.14
CA VAL A 324 14.24 -9.52 -19.03
C VAL A 324 13.26 -8.76 -18.14
N LEU A 325 12.06 -9.28 -17.96
CA LEU A 325 11.06 -8.74 -17.03
C LEU A 325 11.01 -9.62 -15.79
N SER A 326 11.34 -9.07 -14.63
CA SER A 326 11.17 -9.73 -13.33
C SER A 326 9.92 -9.18 -12.65
N VAL A 327 8.96 -10.06 -12.33
CA VAL A 327 7.68 -9.67 -11.73
C VAL A 327 7.71 -9.88 -10.23
N GLU A 328 7.21 -8.90 -9.45
CA GLU A 328 7.08 -9.04 -8.00
C GLU A 328 6.07 -10.14 -7.66
N LYS A 329 6.44 -11.08 -6.79
CA LYS A 329 5.62 -12.25 -6.44
C LYS A 329 4.55 -11.91 -5.41
N LYS A 330 3.35 -12.47 -5.59
CA LYS A 330 2.24 -12.43 -4.62
C LYS A 330 1.72 -13.83 -4.33
N THR A 331 1.03 -13.99 -3.20
CA THR A 331 0.56 -15.29 -2.70
C THR A 331 -0.39 -16.02 -3.67
N TYR A 332 -1.22 -15.28 -4.41
CA TYR A 332 -2.14 -15.85 -5.40
C TYR A 332 -1.48 -16.21 -6.74
N ASP A 333 -0.18 -15.95 -6.92
CA ASP A 333 0.55 -16.34 -8.14
C ASP A 333 0.68 -17.87 -8.30
N ILE A 334 0.24 -18.65 -7.31
CA ILE A 334 0.06 -20.10 -7.45
C ILE A 334 -0.90 -20.46 -8.59
N LEU A 335 -1.87 -19.60 -8.92
CA LEU A 335 -2.81 -19.84 -10.01
C LEU A 335 -2.16 -19.68 -11.39
N ILE A 336 -1.03 -18.98 -11.48
CA ILE A 336 -0.27 -18.77 -12.72
C ILE A 336 0.32 -20.11 -13.21
N ASP A 337 0.62 -21.05 -12.31
CA ASP A 337 1.04 -22.42 -12.69
C ASP A 337 -0.03 -23.20 -13.43
N LYS A 338 -1.28 -22.76 -13.33
CA LYS A 338 -2.43 -23.39 -13.97
C LYS A 338 -2.83 -22.68 -15.26
N LEU A 339 -2.01 -21.75 -15.76
CA LEU A 339 -2.20 -21.17 -17.08
C LEU A 339 -2.02 -22.25 -18.15
N PRO A 340 -2.95 -22.38 -19.11
CA PRO A 340 -2.83 -23.37 -20.17
C PRO A 340 -1.91 -22.94 -21.32
N TRP A 341 -1.28 -21.76 -21.23
CA TRP A 341 -0.36 -21.23 -22.24
C TRP A 341 0.93 -20.71 -21.61
N SER A 342 1.97 -20.58 -22.44
CA SER A 342 3.26 -20.00 -22.03
C SER A 342 3.20 -18.47 -21.98
N TYR A 343 3.87 -17.90 -20.98
CA TYR A 343 4.10 -16.46 -20.82
C TYR A 343 5.59 -16.13 -20.59
N SER A 344 6.47 -17.13 -20.50
CA SER A 344 7.86 -16.95 -20.07
C SER A 344 8.79 -16.42 -21.16
N MET A 345 8.48 -16.70 -22.42
CA MET A 345 9.28 -16.25 -23.58
C MET A 345 8.33 -15.65 -24.61
N ILE A 346 8.40 -14.33 -24.77
CA ILE A 346 7.50 -13.56 -25.63
C ILE A 346 8.30 -12.96 -26.78
N LYS A 347 7.91 -13.32 -28.00
CA LYS A 347 8.48 -12.78 -29.23
C LYS A 347 7.41 -12.66 -30.30
N HIS A 348 6.75 -11.51 -30.36
CA HIS A 348 5.85 -11.21 -31.47
C HIS A 348 6.63 -10.86 -32.74
N PRO A 349 6.05 -11.06 -33.95
CA PRO A 349 6.76 -10.83 -35.21
C PRO A 349 7.24 -9.38 -35.41
N TRP A 350 6.57 -8.40 -34.79
CA TRP A 350 6.96 -6.98 -34.83
C TRP A 350 7.96 -6.56 -33.74
N MET A 351 8.28 -7.43 -32.78
CA MET A 351 9.22 -7.09 -31.71
C MET A 351 10.66 -7.21 -32.22
N LYS A 352 11.55 -6.30 -31.78
CA LYS A 352 12.99 -6.35 -32.12
C LYS A 352 13.76 -7.38 -31.29
N LYS A 353 13.52 -7.40 -29.98
CA LYS A 353 14.11 -8.37 -29.03
C LYS A 353 13.07 -9.38 -28.53
N MET A 354 13.53 -10.46 -27.92
CA MET A 354 12.67 -11.36 -27.15
C MET A 354 12.53 -10.79 -25.74
N LEU A 355 11.35 -10.96 -25.15
CA LEU A 355 11.09 -10.64 -23.75
C LEU A 355 11.05 -11.93 -22.93
N ASN A 356 11.97 -12.07 -21.99
CA ASN A 356 12.04 -13.18 -21.05
C ASN A 356 11.37 -12.78 -19.73
N VAL A 357 10.29 -13.45 -19.37
CA VAL A 357 9.52 -13.15 -18.16
C VAL A 357 9.92 -14.10 -17.04
N LYS A 358 10.50 -13.53 -15.99
CA LYS A 358 10.78 -14.15 -14.71
C LYS A 358 9.67 -13.80 -13.72
N TRP A 359 8.62 -14.63 -13.71
CA TRP A 359 7.61 -14.58 -12.65
C TRP A 359 7.98 -15.48 -11.46
N ARG A 360 8.91 -16.41 -11.66
CA ARG A 360 9.39 -17.36 -10.65
C ARG A 360 10.90 -17.39 -10.55
#